data_AF-A0A433QKE7-F1
#
_entry.id   AF-A0A433QKE7-F1
#
_cell.length_a   1.000
_cell.length_b   1.000
_cell.length_c   1.000
_cell.angle_alpha   90.00
_cell.angle_beta   90.00
_cell.angle_gamma   90.00
#
_symmetry.space_group_name_H-M   'P 1'
#
loop_
_entity.id
_entity.type
_entity.pdbx_description
1 polymer ?
#
loop_
_entity_poly.entity_id
_entity_poly.type
_entity_poly.pdbx_seq_one_letter_code
_entity_poly.pdbx_strand_id
1 'polypeptide(L)'
;MPPQRNVATPNRQHISSVFQHGIGSLVKEGLLIVKDVERDMYEVVRDELNLGPVLMRIIREATDNRILKPGGVQLDYILDMLSITEPFHKIPRQVAMKTLRWLESNSDIYQIGLREYKCL
;
A
#
# COMPACT_ATOMS: atom_id res chain seq x y z
N MET A 1 -12.25 54.71 -2.42
CA MET A 1 -12.96 53.44 -2.69
C MET A 1 -11.91 52.33 -2.74
N PRO A 2 -11.99 51.29 -1.89
CA PRO A 2 -11.06 50.17 -1.98
C PRO A 2 -11.38 49.33 -3.23
N PRO A 3 -10.38 48.75 -3.91
CA PRO A 3 -10.62 47.91 -5.08
C PRO A 3 -11.36 46.63 -4.68
N GLN A 4 -12.48 46.36 -5.34
CA GLN A 4 -13.18 45.08 -5.24
C GLN A 4 -12.24 44.00 -5.79
N ARG A 5 -11.81 43.08 -4.91
CA ARG A 5 -11.15 41.85 -5.36
C ARG A 5 -12.18 41.06 -6.17
N ASN A 6 -12.00 41.00 -7.49
CA ASN A 6 -12.69 40.03 -8.33
C ASN A 6 -12.26 38.63 -7.88
N VAL A 7 -13.01 38.05 -6.94
CA VAL A 7 -12.87 36.65 -6.58
C VAL A 7 -13.48 35.86 -7.73
N ALA A 8 -12.65 35.50 -8.71
CA ALA A 8 -13.07 34.62 -9.79
C ALA A 8 -13.56 33.31 -9.16
N THR A 9 -14.83 32.99 -9.35
CA THR A 9 -15.41 31.72 -8.91
C THR A 9 -14.61 30.60 -9.58
N PRO A 10 -13.96 29.70 -8.82
CA PRO A 10 -13.10 28.71 -9.43
C PRO A 10 -13.94 27.80 -10.33
N ASN A 11 -13.50 27.61 -11.57
CA ASN A 11 -14.15 26.70 -12.50
C ASN A 11 -14.13 25.29 -11.89
N ARG A 12 -15.29 24.61 -11.88
CA ARG A 12 -15.44 23.24 -11.38
C ARG A 12 -14.37 22.30 -11.92
N GLN A 13 -14.01 22.43 -13.20
CA GLN A 13 -12.97 21.62 -13.84
C GLN A 13 -11.58 21.82 -13.19
N HIS A 14 -11.26 23.07 -12.81
CA HIS A 14 -10.00 23.39 -12.15
C HIS A 14 -9.94 22.79 -10.75
N ILE A 15 -11.04 22.89 -9.98
CA ILE A 15 -11.15 22.28 -8.65
C ILE A 15 -10.96 20.77 -8.75
N SER A 16 -11.69 20.10 -9.64
CA SER A 16 -11.59 18.65 -9.83
C SER A 16 -10.16 18.22 -10.20
N SER A 17 -9.48 18.96 -11.09
CA SER A 17 -8.09 18.67 -11.47
C SER A 17 -7.11 18.76 -10.29
N VAL A 18 -7.25 19.78 -9.44
CA VAL A 18 -6.41 19.94 -8.24
C VAL A 18 -6.59 18.77 -7.27
N PHE A 19 -7.84 18.36 -7.01
CA PHE A 19 -8.12 17.20 -6.16
C PHE A 19 -7.59 15.90 -6.76
N GLN A 20 -7.80 15.66 -8.05
CA GLN A 20 -7.27 14.48 -8.74
C GLN A 20 -5.74 14.42 -8.65
N HIS A 21 -5.05 15.54 -8.80
CA HIS A 21 -3.59 15.58 -8.69
C HIS A 21 -3.11 15.28 -7.25
N GLY A 22 -3.77 15.86 -6.25
CA GLY A 22 -3.49 15.60 -4.85
C GLY A 22 -3.71 14.14 -4.47
N ILE A 23 -4.87 13.59 -4.81
CA ILE A 23 -5.22 12.19 -4.56
C ILE A 23 -4.26 11.25 -5.30
N GLY A 24 -3.94 11.55 -6.56
CA GLY A 24 -2.96 10.78 -7.33
C GLY A 24 -1.58 10.76 -6.68
N SER A 25 -1.15 11.86 -6.05
CA SER A 25 0.09 11.93 -5.29
C SER A 25 0.05 11.05 -4.04
N LEU A 26 -1.06 11.08 -3.29
CA LEU A 26 -1.26 10.20 -2.13
C LEU A 26 -1.27 8.71 -2.49
N VAL A 27 -1.86 8.34 -3.64
CA VAL A 27 -1.81 6.97 -4.16
C VAL A 27 -0.38 6.58 -4.55
N LYS A 28 0.34 7.47 -5.24
CA LYS A 28 1.74 7.24 -5.65
C LYS A 28 2.68 7.06 -4.46
N GLU A 29 2.42 7.78 -3.37
CA GLU A 29 3.17 7.65 -2.12
C GLU A 29 2.75 6.43 -1.29
N GLY A 30 1.70 5.70 -1.70
CA GLY A 30 1.19 4.52 -1.01
C GLY A 30 0.43 4.84 0.28
N LEU A 31 -0.12 6.05 0.38
CA LEU A 31 -0.99 6.47 1.48
C LEU A 31 -2.46 6.10 1.21
N LEU A 32 -2.83 5.99 -0.06
CA LEU A 32 -4.14 5.55 -0.52
C LEU A 32 -4.02 4.37 -1.49
N ILE A 33 -4.99 3.46 -1.44
CA ILE A 33 -5.26 2.45 -2.47
C ILE A 33 -6.56 2.79 -3.20
N VAL A 34 -6.63 2.45 -4.47
CA VAL A 34 -7.83 2.68 -5.29
C VAL A 34 -8.72 1.45 -5.18
N LYS A 35 -9.93 1.60 -4.64
CA LYS A 35 -10.90 0.50 -4.48
C LYS A 35 -11.82 0.38 -5.69
N ASP A 36 -12.24 1.52 -6.22
CA ASP A 36 -13.10 1.60 -7.40
C ASP A 36 -12.79 2.90 -8.14
N VAL A 37 -12.26 2.77 -9.35
CA VAL A 37 -11.88 3.90 -10.21
C VAL A 37 -13.12 4.62 -10.74
N GLU A 38 -14.21 3.89 -11.04
CA GLU A 38 -15.43 4.47 -11.63
C GLU A 38 -16.20 5.31 -10.62
N ARG A 39 -16.10 4.95 -9.33
CA ARG A 39 -16.79 5.63 -8.22
C ARG A 39 -15.91 6.59 -7.45
N ASP A 40 -14.67 6.84 -7.88
CA ASP A 40 -13.68 7.63 -7.15
C ASP A 40 -13.53 7.18 -5.68
N MET A 41 -13.51 5.87 -5.44
CA MET A 41 -13.39 5.30 -4.10
C MET A 41 -11.95 4.92 -3.78
N TYR A 42 -11.44 5.50 -2.70
CA TYR A 42 -10.10 5.28 -2.18
C TYR A 42 -10.17 4.80 -0.73
N GLU A 43 -9.19 4.01 -0.32
CA GLU A 43 -9.04 3.58 1.07
C GLU A 43 -7.66 3.99 1.58
N VAL A 44 -7.59 4.42 2.84
CA VAL A 44 -6.33 4.77 3.50
C VAL A 44 -5.55 3.50 3.81
N VAL A 45 -4.27 3.48 3.45
CA VAL A 45 -3.37 2.37 3.79
C VAL A 45 -3.13 2.37 5.29
N ARG A 46 -3.46 1.25 5.93
CA ARG A 46 -3.32 1.03 7.37
C ARG A 46 -2.69 -0.33 7.60
N ASP A 47 -1.51 -0.30 8.22
CA ASP A 47 -0.66 -1.47 8.43
C ASP A 47 -1.47 -2.60 9.11
N GLU A 48 -2.27 -2.26 10.12
CA GLU A 48 -3.04 -3.20 10.92
C GLU A 48 -4.37 -3.68 10.29
N LEU A 49 -4.99 -2.87 9.42
CA LEU A 49 -6.33 -3.16 8.91
C LEU A 49 -6.34 -3.78 7.51
N ASN A 50 -5.39 -3.40 6.65
CA ASN A 50 -5.45 -3.80 5.25
C ASN A 50 -4.12 -4.36 4.72
N LEU A 51 -3.02 -3.59 4.77
CA LEU A 51 -1.78 -3.99 4.12
C LEU A 51 -1.06 -5.13 4.86
N GLY A 52 -0.99 -5.09 6.19
CA GLY A 52 -0.36 -6.13 7.01
C GLY A 52 -1.01 -7.51 6.81
N PRO A 53 -2.34 -7.64 6.94
CA PRO A 53 -3.05 -8.89 6.66
C PRO A 53 -2.76 -9.47 5.27
N VAL A 54 -2.65 -8.62 4.25
CA VAL A 54 -2.32 -9.06 2.88
C VAL A 54 -0.89 -9.57 2.77
N LEU A 55 0.08 -8.86 3.35
CA LEU A 55 1.48 -9.31 3.36
C LEU A 55 1.65 -10.61 4.13
N MET A 56 0.98 -10.76 5.28
CA MET A 56 0.96 -12.03 6.01
C MET A 56 0.38 -13.17 5.18
N ARG A 57 -0.74 -12.93 4.49
CA ARG A 57 -1.35 -13.94 3.61
C ARG A 57 -0.36 -14.40 2.53
N ILE A 58 0.30 -13.47 1.85
CA ILE A 58 1.35 -13.77 0.85
C ILE A 58 2.45 -14.64 1.47
N ILE A 59 2.95 -14.29 2.66
CA ILE A 59 4.01 -15.04 3.34
C ILE A 59 3.55 -16.45 3.71
N ARG A 60 2.34 -16.59 4.28
CA ARG A 60 1.76 -17.90 4.65
C ARG A 60 1.55 -18.78 3.45
N GLU A 61 0.87 -18.29 2.42
CA GLU A 61 0.62 -19.05 1.19
C GLU A 61 1.93 -19.48 0.53
N ALA A 62 2.96 -18.63 0.51
CA ALA A 62 4.25 -18.98 -0.05
C ALA A 62 5.03 -20.01 0.81
N THR A 63 4.83 -19.97 2.13
CA THR A 63 5.41 -20.95 3.05
C THR A 63 4.72 -22.31 2.92
N ASP A 64 3.38 -22.31 2.82
CA ASP A 64 2.55 -23.51 2.76
C ASP A 64 2.62 -24.21 1.40
N ASN A 65 2.70 -23.44 0.30
CA ASN A 65 2.80 -23.98 -1.06
C ASN A 65 4.21 -24.46 -1.42
N ARG A 66 5.24 -24.10 -0.64
CA ARG A 66 6.59 -24.60 -0.85
C ARG A 66 6.71 -26.01 -0.26
N ILE A 67 7.00 -26.98 -1.13
CA ILE A 67 7.54 -28.32 -0.78
C ILE A 67 8.89 -28.19 0.00
N LEU A 68 9.49 -27.00 0.02
CA LEU A 68 10.77 -26.67 0.64
C LEU A 68 10.62 -26.23 2.11
N LYS A 69 10.51 -27.20 3.02
CA LYS A 69 10.92 -27.00 4.42
C LYS A 69 12.45 -26.86 4.45
N PRO A 70 13.09 -25.91 5.18
CA PRO A 70 12.59 -25.09 6.29
C PRO A 70 12.67 -23.56 6.06
N GLY A 71 12.82 -23.10 4.81
CA GLY A 71 13.08 -21.70 4.49
C GLY A 71 11.89 -20.76 4.71
N GLY A 72 12.16 -19.47 4.62
CA GLY A 72 11.18 -18.40 4.68
C GLY A 72 10.96 -17.85 3.27
N VAL A 73 10.34 -16.68 3.22
CA VAL A 73 9.92 -16.03 1.99
C VAL A 73 10.79 -14.79 1.76
N GLN A 74 11.46 -14.75 0.62
CA GLN A 74 12.33 -13.64 0.23
C GLN A 74 11.51 -12.36 0.00
N LEU A 75 12.05 -11.21 0.41
CA LEU A 75 11.40 -9.91 0.25
C LEU A 75 10.97 -9.64 -1.19
N ASP A 76 11.83 -9.94 -2.17
CA ASP A 76 11.51 -9.66 -3.57
C ASP A 76 10.31 -10.49 -4.04
N TYR A 77 10.19 -11.76 -3.61
CA TYR A 77 8.99 -12.57 -3.88
C TYR A 77 7.73 -11.95 -3.26
N ILE A 78 7.82 -11.46 -2.01
CA ILE A 78 6.68 -10.81 -1.34
C ILE A 78 6.22 -9.58 -2.13
N LEU A 79 7.18 -8.77 -2.62
CA LEU A 79 6.90 -7.57 -3.40
C LEU A 79 6.32 -7.90 -4.79
N ASP A 80 6.84 -8.93 -5.44
CA ASP A 80 6.33 -9.40 -6.73
C ASP A 80 4.87 -9.85 -6.59
N MET A 81 4.56 -10.65 -5.56
CA MET A 81 3.18 -11.07 -5.28
C MET A 81 2.27 -9.89 -4.89
N LEU A 82 2.77 -8.92 -4.13
CA LEU A 82 2.02 -7.71 -3.81
C LEU A 82 1.70 -6.90 -5.07
N SER A 83 2.63 -6.82 -6.03
CA SER A 83 2.47 -6.07 -7.28
C SER A 83 1.38 -6.60 -8.20
N ILE A 84 0.90 -7.83 -7.98
CA ILE A 84 -0.21 -8.43 -8.71
C ILE A 84 -1.47 -8.60 -7.85
N THR A 85 -1.42 -8.18 -6.58
CA THR A 85 -2.54 -8.30 -5.65
C THR A 85 -3.40 -7.04 -5.67
N GLU A 86 -4.63 -7.12 -6.18
CA GLU A 86 -5.58 -6.02 -6.09
C GLU A 86 -6.13 -5.85 -4.67
N PRO A 87 -6.37 -4.61 -4.19
CA PRO A 87 -6.07 -3.29 -4.79
C PRO A 87 -4.64 -2.75 -4.53
N PHE A 88 -3.71 -3.59 -4.09
CA PHE A 88 -2.40 -3.19 -3.54
C PHE A 88 -1.26 -3.15 -4.57
N HIS A 89 -1.54 -3.42 -5.85
CA HIS A 89 -0.54 -3.53 -6.92
C HIS A 89 0.36 -2.28 -7.09
N LYS A 90 -0.10 -1.10 -6.65
CA LYS A 90 0.66 0.17 -6.71
C LYS A 90 1.39 0.52 -5.42
N ILE A 91 1.37 -0.32 -4.39
CA ILE A 91 2.03 -0.02 -3.13
C ILE A 91 3.55 0.09 -3.35
N PRO A 92 4.18 1.21 -2.98
CA PRO A 92 5.63 1.37 -3.11
C PRO A 92 6.37 0.40 -2.19
N ARG A 93 7.53 -0.08 -2.64
CA ARG A 93 8.44 -0.96 -1.87
C ARG A 93 8.68 -0.45 -0.45
N GLN A 94 8.89 0.86 -0.28
CA GLN A 94 9.18 1.46 1.02
C GLN A 94 8.01 1.30 2.01
N VAL A 95 6.76 1.41 1.53
CA VAL A 95 5.55 1.25 2.34
C VAL A 95 5.34 -0.22 2.72
N ALA A 96 5.54 -1.15 1.78
CA ALA A 96 5.53 -2.59 2.09
C ALA A 96 6.60 -2.95 3.12
N MET A 97 7.83 -2.44 2.97
CA MET A 97 8.91 -2.67 3.94
C MET A 97 8.63 -2.05 5.31
N LYS A 98 7.99 -0.87 5.37
CA LYS A 98 7.52 -0.28 6.64
C LYS A 98 6.52 -1.21 7.32
N THR A 99 5.57 -1.75 6.57
CA THR A 99 4.54 -2.66 7.09
C THR A 99 5.13 -3.98 7.57
N LEU A 100 6.11 -4.54 6.83
CA LEU A 100 6.81 -5.76 7.28
C LEU A 100 7.54 -5.54 8.61
N ARG A 101 8.20 -4.39 8.79
CA ARG A 101 8.82 -4.04 10.08
C ARG A 101 7.78 -3.88 11.19
N TRP A 102 6.60 -3.34 10.88
CA TRP A 102 5.49 -3.24 11.83
C TRP A 102 5.01 -4.64 12.26
N LEU A 103 4.79 -5.56 11.31
CA LEU A 103 4.44 -6.96 11.59
C LEU A 103 5.52 -7.66 12.43
N GLU A 104 6.79 -7.44 12.13
CA GLU A 104 7.90 -7.98 12.91
C GLU A 104 7.90 -7.44 14.34
N SER A 105 7.66 -6.14 14.52
CA SER A 105 7.60 -5.52 15.86
C SER A 105 6.43 -6.02 16.71
N ASN A 106 5.34 -6.45 16.08
CA ASN A 106 4.19 -7.06 16.75
C ASN A 106 4.33 -8.57 16.93
N SER A 107 5.44 -9.17 16.52
CA SER A 107 5.64 -10.61 16.52
C SER A 107 4.62 -11.37 15.65
N ASP A 108 4.12 -10.78 14.57
CA ASP A 108 3.27 -11.50 13.61
C ASP A 108 4.13 -12.32 12.61
N ILE A 109 5.33 -11.82 12.33
CA ILE A 109 6.35 -12.45 11.49
C ILE A 109 7.72 -12.31 12.15
N TYR A 110 8.68 -13.11 11.68
CA TYR A 110 10.09 -12.99 12.07
C TYR A 110 10.99 -13.14 10.85
N GLN A 111 12.17 -12.52 10.92
CA GLN A 111 13.20 -12.64 9.92
C GLN A 111 14.14 -13.82 10.24
N ILE A 112 14.24 -14.79 9.32
CA ILE A 112 15.10 -15.98 9.50
C ILE A 112 16.46 -15.87 8.81
N GLY A 113 16.59 -14.91 7.90
CA GLY A 113 17.76 -14.70 7.06
C GLY A 113 17.71 -13.30 6.46
N LEU A 114 18.73 -12.93 5.67
CA LEU A 114 18.77 -11.60 5.06
C LEU A 114 17.53 -11.38 4.19
N ARG A 115 16.62 -10.50 4.65
CA ARG A 115 15.37 -10.16 3.95
C ARG A 115 14.46 -11.36 3.67
N GLU A 116 14.52 -12.36 4.54
CA GLU A 116 13.71 -13.58 4.46
C GLU A 116 12.78 -13.69 5.67
N TYR A 117 11.48 -13.72 5.42
CA TYR A 117 10.44 -13.61 6.46
C TYR A 117 9.61 -14.88 6.57
N LYS A 118 9.10 -15.14 7.77
CA LYS A 118 8.21 -16.26 8.04
C LYS A 118 7.16 -15.84 9.08
N CYS A 119 5.94 -16.32 8.94
CA CYS A 119 4.92 -16.14 9.98
C CYS A 119 5.23 -17.03 11.19
N LEU A 120 4.94 -16.52 12.39
CA LEU A 120 4.91 -17.35 13.60
C LEU A 120 3.82 -18.42 13.51
#